data_AF-R6MNJ6-F1
#
_entry.id   AF-R6MNJ6-F1
#
_cell.length_a   1.000
_cell.length_b   1.000
_cell.length_c   1.000
_cell.angle_alpha   90.00
_cell.angle_beta   90.00
_cell.angle_gamma   90.00
#
_symmetry.space_group_name_H-M   'P 1'
#
loop_
_entity.id
_entity.type
_entity.pdbx_description
1 polymer ?
#
loop_
_entity_poly.entity_id
_entity_poly.type
_entity_poly.pdbx_seq_one_letter_code
_entity_poly.pdbx_strand_id
1 'polypeptide(L)'
;MHVTHELLVRATPVCIPFRSPWGSISVAKAEVSEKMKYFIWKTDFKKRFDWDGSFFDVEGEMLRITLNMLHDVGYLSFPDYWKPEDEDNGQPPAWFALKADADRHRAGAALSVHFFITPAMARAGSGQNSSSGRALPASAALLPGARRRCAVRKSFGGQNMKIAFFDVKPYDKPGFDARIAGTGLEIKYFETKLSEDTVRLARGFDGVCVFVNDTVNATVVSALHEMGVRVLALRCAGFNNVDIRACAGKLRVFRVPAYSPYAVAEHAMALLLTVNRHTNKAYIRTRDFNFSLAGLTGFDLHGKTAGVVGTGKIGRIFADICKGFGMHILAYDKYPAPDSGLTYAELPELLQQADVLSLHCPLTDETRHMIDADAIASMKPGAVLINTSRGALVDTEALIEGLRSRKVGAACLDVYEEEADLFYEDRSESIIEDDTLVRLISMPNVIVTSHQAFLTKEALNNIAAATVENLLKFERGEPSPETEVCYRGAQ
;
A
#
# COMPACT_ATOMS: atom_id res chain seq x y z
N MET A 1 36.16 -40.19 11.19
CA MET A 1 37.32 -39.26 11.11
C MET A 1 36.92 -37.95 11.77
N HIS A 2 37.48 -37.61 12.93
CA HIS A 2 37.23 -36.33 13.61
C HIS A 2 37.80 -35.19 12.75
N VAL A 3 36.95 -34.24 12.33
CA VAL A 3 37.40 -33.05 11.58
C VAL A 3 37.73 -31.97 12.61
N THR A 4 39.02 -31.76 12.86
CA THR A 4 39.53 -30.73 13.77
C THR A 4 39.68 -29.39 13.05
N HIS A 5 39.73 -28.30 13.82
CA HIS A 5 39.94 -26.92 13.34
C HIS A 5 41.18 -26.78 12.42
N GLU A 6 42.21 -27.61 12.59
CA GLU A 6 43.41 -27.62 11.74
C GLU A 6 43.15 -28.03 10.28
N LEU A 7 42.18 -28.92 10.03
CA LEU A 7 41.83 -29.37 8.67
C LEU A 7 41.13 -28.26 7.87
N LEU A 8 40.36 -27.40 8.53
CA LEU A 8 39.76 -26.20 7.94
C LEU A 8 40.83 -25.15 7.57
N VAL A 9 41.95 -25.09 8.31
CA VAL A 9 43.06 -24.15 8.05
C VAL A 9 43.90 -24.62 6.85
N ARG A 10 43.98 -25.92 6.59
CA ARG A 10 44.75 -26.49 5.45
C ARG A 10 43.98 -26.54 4.13
N ALA A 11 42.66 -26.44 4.16
CA ALA A 11 41.85 -26.33 2.94
C ALA A 11 42.01 -24.91 2.37
N THR A 12 42.55 -24.78 1.16
CA THR A 12 42.70 -23.47 0.50
C THR A 12 41.31 -22.83 0.37
N PRO A 13 40.99 -21.77 1.14
CA PRO A 13 39.68 -21.14 1.05
C PRO A 13 39.63 -20.39 -0.28
N VAL A 14 38.70 -20.75 -1.16
CA VAL A 14 38.42 -19.95 -2.34
C VAL A 14 37.38 -18.91 -1.91
N CYS A 15 37.86 -17.78 -1.40
CA CYS A 15 36.99 -16.64 -1.12
C CYS A 15 36.57 -15.99 -2.44
N ILE A 16 35.33 -16.21 -2.86
CA ILE A 16 34.70 -15.44 -3.93
C ILE A 16 33.85 -14.36 -3.25
N PRO A 17 34.32 -13.10 -3.18
CA PRO A 17 33.58 -12.03 -2.53
C PRO A 17 32.36 -11.64 -3.38
N PHE A 18 31.17 -12.03 -2.93
CA PHE A 18 29.93 -11.45 -3.43
C PHE A 18 29.52 -10.26 -2.55
N ARG A 19 29.43 -9.06 -3.13
CA ARG A 19 28.75 -7.94 -2.47
C ARG A 19 27.25 -8.13 -2.61
N SER A 20 26.62 -8.63 -1.55
CA SER A 20 25.18 -8.54 -1.37
C SER A 20 24.85 -7.46 -0.33
N PRO A 21 23.62 -6.91 -0.31
CA PRO A 21 23.16 -5.99 0.75
C PRO A 21 23.19 -6.60 2.17
N TRP A 22 23.44 -7.91 2.30
CA TRP A 22 23.23 -8.68 3.54
C TRP A 22 24.52 -9.24 4.15
N GLY A 23 25.70 -8.89 3.65
CA GLY A 23 27.01 -9.33 4.16
C GLY A 23 27.81 -10.23 3.20
N SER A 24 28.97 -10.70 3.67
CA SER A 24 29.90 -11.56 2.91
C SER A 24 29.64 -13.05 3.14
N ILE A 25 29.66 -13.86 2.07
CA ILE A 25 29.52 -15.32 2.14
C ILE A 25 30.86 -15.93 1.74
N SER A 26 31.35 -16.85 2.55
CA SER A 26 32.60 -17.58 2.31
C SER A 26 32.31 -19.05 2.05
N VAL A 27 33.06 -19.64 1.11
CA VAL A 27 32.95 -21.05 0.73
C VAL A 27 34.31 -21.72 0.83
N ALA A 28 34.37 -22.87 1.50
CA ALA A 28 35.54 -23.74 1.51
C ALA A 28 35.22 -25.09 0.86
N LYS A 29 36.22 -25.65 0.20
CA LYS A 29 36.17 -26.99 -0.41
C LYS A 29 37.19 -27.87 0.28
N ALA A 30 36.79 -29.04 0.77
CA ALA A 30 37.71 -30.00 1.39
C ALA A 30 37.35 -31.44 1.02
N GLU A 31 38.35 -32.30 0.93
CA GLU A 31 38.17 -33.73 0.72
C GLU A 31 38.04 -34.43 2.07
N VAL A 32 36.92 -35.11 2.30
CA VAL A 32 36.65 -35.80 3.56
C VAL A 32 36.20 -37.23 3.23
N SER A 33 37.00 -38.21 3.64
CA SER A 33 36.76 -39.64 3.36
C SER A 33 36.55 -39.92 1.87
N GLU A 34 37.51 -39.49 1.03
CA GLU A 34 37.53 -39.71 -0.43
C GLU A 34 36.36 -39.08 -1.21
N LYS A 35 35.60 -38.18 -0.55
CA LYS A 35 34.52 -37.41 -1.19
C LYS A 35 34.76 -35.92 -1.00
N MET A 36 34.64 -35.15 -2.09
CA MET A 36 34.70 -33.70 -2.01
C MET A 36 33.46 -33.13 -1.32
N LYS A 37 33.66 -32.28 -0.31
CA LYS A 37 32.62 -31.57 0.41
C LYS A 37 32.83 -30.05 0.31
N TYR A 38 31.73 -29.32 0.27
CA TYR A 38 31.71 -27.86 0.23
C TYR A 38 31.05 -27.33 1.52
N PHE A 39 31.64 -26.30 2.09
CA PHE A 39 31.20 -25.66 3.31
C PHE A 39 30.90 -24.20 2.98
N ILE A 40 29.70 -23.74 3.28
CA ILE A 40 29.26 -22.36 3.01
C ILE A 40 28.88 -21.74 4.35
N TRP A 41 29.41 -20.56 4.66
CA TRP A 41 28.99 -19.81 5.83
C TRP A 41 28.96 -18.31 5.56
N LYS A 42 28.13 -17.63 6.34
CA LYS A 42 28.02 -16.17 6.33
C LYS A 42 29.03 -15.58 7.30
N THR A 43 29.94 -14.77 6.81
CA THR A 43 30.89 -14.03 7.66
C THR A 43 30.31 -12.67 7.96
N ASP A 44 29.53 -12.61 9.04
CA ASP A 44 29.26 -11.37 9.75
C ASP A 44 29.08 -11.70 11.23
N PHE A 45 29.88 -11.06 12.10
CA PHE A 45 29.73 -10.86 13.57
C PHE A 45 31.00 -11.06 14.44
N LYS A 46 31.22 -10.04 15.29
CA LYS A 46 32.25 -9.84 16.33
C LYS A 46 32.06 -10.66 17.62
N LYS A 47 31.56 -11.91 17.60
CA LYS A 47 31.42 -12.72 18.83
C LYS A 47 32.00 -14.13 18.68
N ARG A 48 32.80 -14.53 19.69
CA ARG A 48 33.40 -15.86 19.86
C ARG A 48 32.31 -16.94 19.84
N PHE A 49 32.54 -18.00 19.07
CA PHE A 49 31.74 -19.23 19.08
C PHE A 49 32.35 -20.20 20.09
N ASP A 50 31.56 -20.64 21.08
CA ASP A 50 31.86 -21.83 21.88
C ASP A 50 31.00 -22.98 21.32
N TRP A 51 31.64 -24.12 21.00
CA TRP A 51 31.02 -25.31 20.44
C TRP A 51 31.34 -26.52 21.35
N ASP A 52 30.34 -27.34 21.66
CA ASP A 52 30.39 -28.41 22.66
C ASP A 52 30.60 -29.83 22.10
N GLY A 53 30.90 -29.98 20.81
CA GLY A 53 31.69 -31.11 20.34
C GLY A 53 31.01 -32.48 20.19
N SER A 54 29.69 -32.61 20.14
CA SER A 54 29.06 -33.92 19.87
C SER A 54 28.28 -33.98 18.55
N PHE A 55 28.66 -34.93 17.68
CA PHE A 55 27.82 -35.47 16.62
C PHE A 55 27.32 -36.85 17.07
N PHE A 56 26.02 -37.12 16.98
CA PHE A 56 25.49 -38.48 17.09
C PHE A 56 25.63 -39.18 15.73
N ASP A 57 26.31 -40.32 15.75
CA ASP A 57 26.65 -41.14 14.60
C ASP A 57 25.42 -41.95 14.16
N VAL A 58 24.95 -41.74 12.93
CA VAL A 58 24.03 -42.68 12.25
C VAL A 58 24.50 -42.81 10.80
N GLU A 59 25.00 -43.98 10.44
CA GLU A 59 25.45 -44.30 9.08
C GLU A 59 24.29 -44.20 8.08
N GLY A 60 24.51 -43.47 6.98
CA GLY A 60 23.73 -43.65 5.75
C GLY A 60 23.05 -42.40 5.15
N GLU A 61 23.01 -41.25 5.81
CA GLU A 61 22.29 -40.08 5.26
C GLU A 61 23.10 -38.77 5.31
N MET A 62 22.72 -37.86 4.40
CA MET A 62 23.26 -36.51 4.23
C MET A 62 23.63 -35.83 5.55
N LEU A 63 24.82 -35.24 5.61
CA LEU A 63 25.22 -34.38 6.72
C LEU A 63 24.40 -33.09 6.65
N ARG A 64 23.24 -33.10 7.31
CA ARG A 64 22.35 -31.94 7.41
C ARG A 64 22.95 -30.98 8.42
N ILE A 65 23.66 -29.97 7.94
CA ILE A 65 24.09 -28.86 8.78
C ILE A 65 22.86 -27.97 8.99
N THR A 66 22.15 -28.20 10.09
CA THR A 66 21.10 -27.30 10.56
C THR A 66 21.78 -26.11 11.21
N LEU A 67 21.95 -25.03 10.45
CA LEU A 67 22.19 -23.72 11.05
C LEU A 67 20.90 -23.35 11.78
N ASN A 68 20.90 -23.41 13.11
CA ASN A 68 19.86 -22.79 13.93
C ASN A 68 19.97 -21.27 13.78
N MET A 69 19.52 -20.77 12.65
CA MET A 69 19.11 -19.39 12.52
C MET A 69 17.74 -19.32 13.17
N LEU A 70 17.66 -18.71 14.35
CA LEU A 70 16.42 -18.14 14.82
C LEU A 70 15.91 -17.21 13.70
N HIS A 71 14.84 -17.66 13.05
CA HIS A 71 14.06 -16.99 12.01
C HIS A 71 14.61 -17.02 10.56
N ASP A 72 13.64 -17.25 9.68
CA ASP A 72 13.61 -17.14 8.21
C ASP A 72 14.15 -18.28 7.34
N VAL A 73 13.19 -19.10 6.88
CA VAL A 73 13.30 -20.04 5.76
C VAL A 73 13.25 -19.24 4.45
N GLY A 74 14.42 -18.84 3.94
CA GLY A 74 14.55 -18.21 2.63
C GLY A 74 14.86 -19.22 1.52
N TYR A 75 13.96 -19.35 0.54
CA TYR A 75 14.24 -20.06 -0.72
C TYR A 75 15.14 -19.18 -1.62
N LEU A 76 16.28 -19.70 -2.07
CA LEU A 76 17.09 -19.06 -3.10
C LEU A 76 16.46 -19.34 -4.47
N SER A 77 15.76 -18.38 -5.06
CA SER A 77 15.46 -18.35 -6.50
C SER A 77 16.36 -17.33 -7.20
N PHE A 78 16.79 -17.61 -8.43
CA PHE A 78 17.68 -16.75 -9.20
C PHE A 78 17.35 -16.76 -10.71
N PRO A 79 17.70 -15.68 -11.44
CA PRO A 79 17.02 -15.24 -12.67
C PRO A 79 17.29 -16.12 -13.90
N ASP A 80 16.35 -16.09 -14.84
CA ASP A 80 16.22 -17.05 -15.95
C ASP A 80 17.31 -17.02 -17.04
N TYR A 81 18.26 -16.09 -17.04
CA TYR A 81 19.27 -16.00 -18.10
C TYR A 81 20.65 -15.57 -17.59
N TRP A 82 21.63 -16.47 -17.68
CA TRP A 82 23.06 -16.15 -17.61
C TRP A 82 23.60 -15.97 -19.03
N LYS A 83 24.44 -14.94 -19.26
CA LYS A 83 25.14 -14.71 -20.52
C LYS A 83 26.66 -14.84 -20.34
N PRO A 84 27.40 -15.38 -21.32
CA PRO A 84 28.77 -15.88 -21.13
C PRO A 84 29.88 -14.82 -21.18
N GLU A 85 29.58 -13.53 -21.15
CA GLU A 85 30.58 -12.47 -21.39
C GLU A 85 31.12 -11.83 -20.10
N ASP A 86 30.71 -12.31 -18.92
CA ASP A 86 31.28 -11.89 -17.64
C ASP A 86 32.29 -12.95 -17.11
N GLU A 87 33.57 -12.66 -17.36
CA GLU A 87 34.81 -13.16 -16.73
C GLU A 87 35.47 -14.50 -17.16
N ASP A 88 36.79 -14.53 -16.91
CA ASP A 88 37.88 -15.11 -17.71
C ASP A 88 37.81 -16.62 -18.06
N ASN A 89 38.24 -16.92 -19.29
CA ASN A 89 38.50 -18.25 -19.88
C ASN A 89 37.28 -19.09 -20.32
N GLY A 90 36.07 -18.51 -20.37
CA GLY A 90 34.92 -19.17 -21.00
C GLY A 90 34.47 -20.45 -20.31
N GLN A 91 34.87 -20.67 -19.05
CA GLN A 91 34.35 -21.74 -18.22
C GLN A 91 33.19 -21.22 -17.37
N PRO A 92 32.09 -21.98 -17.24
CA PRO A 92 31.00 -21.58 -16.38
C PRO A 92 31.46 -21.54 -14.91
N PRO A 93 30.86 -20.68 -14.07
CA PRO A 93 31.20 -20.61 -12.65
C PRO A 93 31.07 -21.96 -11.94
N ALA A 94 31.84 -22.19 -10.87
CA ALA A 94 31.84 -23.45 -10.12
C ALA A 94 30.44 -23.90 -9.61
N TRP A 95 29.51 -22.97 -9.41
CA TRP A 95 28.13 -23.27 -9.02
C TRP A 95 27.29 -23.88 -10.16
N PHE A 96 27.65 -23.66 -11.43
CA PHE A 96 27.02 -24.30 -12.59
C PHE A 96 27.41 -25.79 -12.68
N ALA A 97 28.66 -26.15 -12.35
CA ALA A 97 29.11 -27.54 -12.25
C ALA A 97 28.40 -28.30 -11.12
N LEU A 98 28.14 -27.63 -9.99
CA LEU A 98 27.33 -28.15 -8.89
C LEU A 98 25.89 -28.50 -9.31
N LYS A 99 25.27 -27.69 -10.20
CA LYS A 99 23.94 -28.00 -10.77
C LYS A 99 24.00 -29.22 -11.69
N ALA A 100 25.00 -29.31 -12.57
CA ALA A 100 25.13 -30.43 -13.51
C ALA A 100 25.34 -31.79 -12.80
N ASP A 101 26.09 -31.82 -11.69
CA ASP A 101 26.26 -33.03 -10.88
C ASP A 101 24.98 -33.38 -10.09
N ALA A 102 24.26 -32.39 -9.57
CA ALA A 102 22.97 -32.61 -8.91
C ALA A 102 21.90 -33.15 -9.87
N ASP A 103 21.87 -32.65 -11.11
CA ASP A 103 20.95 -33.12 -12.15
C ASP A 103 21.35 -34.51 -12.69
N ARG A 104 22.65 -34.84 -12.76
CA ARG A 104 23.14 -36.22 -13.04
C ARG A 104 22.73 -37.21 -11.95
N HIS A 105 22.77 -36.80 -10.68
CA HIS A 105 22.32 -37.65 -9.57
C HIS A 105 20.80 -37.83 -9.54
N ARG A 106 20.02 -36.85 -10.04
CA ARG A 106 18.57 -37.01 -10.28
C ARG A 106 18.26 -37.96 -11.45
N ALA A 107 19.08 -37.98 -12.49
CA ALA A 107 18.91 -38.85 -13.66
C ALA A 107 19.19 -40.34 -13.40
N GLY A 108 19.73 -40.71 -12.23
CA GLY A 108 19.85 -42.11 -11.79
C GLY A 108 18.52 -42.80 -11.46
N ALA A 109 17.41 -42.05 -11.45
CA ALA A 109 16.06 -42.56 -11.29
C ALA A 109 15.21 -42.21 -12.53
N ALA A 110 15.20 -43.15 -13.49
CA ALA A 110 14.26 -43.31 -14.61
C ALA A 110 14.36 -42.37 -15.86
N LEU A 111 14.63 -43.06 -16.98
CA LEU A 111 14.32 -42.80 -18.39
C LEU A 111 15.04 -41.70 -19.20
N SER A 112 15.57 -42.16 -20.33
CA SER A 112 16.38 -41.50 -21.35
C SER A 112 15.60 -40.58 -22.29
N VAL A 113 16.16 -39.41 -22.61
CA VAL A 113 15.89 -38.67 -23.85
C VAL A 113 17.20 -38.06 -24.37
N HIS A 114 17.60 -38.46 -25.59
CA HIS A 114 18.70 -37.87 -26.36
C HIS A 114 18.16 -36.75 -27.25
N PHE A 115 18.81 -35.58 -27.30
CA PHE A 115 18.85 -34.77 -28.53
C PHE A 115 20.16 -33.99 -28.68
N PHE A 116 20.63 -33.98 -29.93
CA PHE A 116 21.82 -33.31 -30.45
C PHE A 116 21.65 -31.79 -30.48
N ILE A 117 22.74 -31.04 -30.28
CA ILE A 117 22.82 -29.60 -30.57
C ILE A 117 23.86 -29.38 -31.67
N THR A 118 23.49 -28.60 -32.70
CA THR A 118 24.21 -27.46 -33.32
C THR A 118 24.02 -27.40 -34.85
N PRO A 119 24.29 -26.26 -35.52
CA PRO A 119 24.44 -24.88 -35.02
C PRO A 119 23.65 -23.82 -35.81
N ALA A 120 23.67 -22.62 -35.24
CA ALA A 120 23.25 -21.34 -35.78
C ALA A 120 23.91 -20.94 -37.11
N MET A 121 23.25 -20.04 -37.84
CA MET A 121 23.74 -18.90 -38.63
C MET A 121 22.56 -18.41 -39.51
N ALA A 122 22.43 -17.19 -40.02
CA ALA A 122 22.93 -15.86 -39.75
C ALA A 122 22.15 -14.93 -40.72
N ARG A 123 21.94 -13.69 -40.29
CA ARG A 123 21.85 -12.46 -41.11
C ARG A 123 20.72 -12.25 -42.15
N ALA A 124 20.11 -11.07 -41.95
CA ALA A 124 19.92 -9.96 -42.90
C ALA A 124 18.79 -10.02 -43.94
N GLY A 125 18.12 -8.87 -44.07
CA GLY A 125 17.64 -8.38 -45.36
C GLY A 125 16.18 -7.96 -45.41
N SER A 126 15.98 -6.64 -45.43
CA SER A 126 15.09 -5.90 -46.37
C SER A 126 13.64 -6.32 -46.57
N GLY A 127 12.74 -5.34 -46.59
CA GLY A 127 11.58 -5.41 -47.49
C GLY A 127 10.34 -4.64 -47.06
N GLN A 128 10.22 -3.44 -47.65
CA GLN A 128 9.02 -2.66 -47.97
C GLN A 128 7.65 -3.35 -47.88
N ASN A 129 6.65 -2.56 -47.43
CA ASN A 129 5.38 -2.25 -48.12
C ASN A 129 4.48 -1.44 -47.18
N SER A 130 3.56 -0.57 -47.56
CA SER A 130 3.26 0.24 -48.76
C SER A 130 1.91 0.93 -48.45
N SER A 131 1.75 2.21 -48.85
CA SER A 131 0.48 2.90 -49.21
C SER A 131 -0.71 2.86 -48.22
N SER A 132 -1.36 3.95 -47.82
CA SER A 132 -2.03 5.03 -48.56
C SER A 132 -2.70 5.90 -47.46
N GLY A 133 -2.82 7.23 -47.51
CA GLY A 133 -3.27 8.10 -48.57
C GLY A 133 -4.65 8.67 -48.19
N ARG A 134 -4.70 9.86 -47.56
CA ARG A 134 -5.62 10.98 -47.89
C ARG A 134 -5.59 12.08 -46.85
N ALA A 135 -5.48 13.31 -47.36
CA ALA A 135 -5.58 14.55 -46.62
C ALA A 135 -6.83 15.34 -47.06
N LEU A 136 -7.45 16.01 -46.07
CA LEU A 136 -8.19 17.29 -46.10
C LEU A 136 -9.61 17.35 -46.73
N PRO A 137 -10.46 18.38 -46.44
CA PRO A 137 -10.23 19.63 -45.66
C PRO A 137 -11.34 20.14 -44.68
N ALA A 138 -10.92 21.12 -43.85
CA ALA A 138 -11.51 22.42 -43.50
C ALA A 138 -12.87 22.65 -42.76
N SER A 139 -12.73 23.52 -41.74
CA SER A 139 -13.53 24.71 -41.38
C SER A 139 -14.85 24.59 -40.62
N ALA A 140 -14.88 25.18 -39.42
CA ALA A 140 -15.98 26.02 -38.94
C ALA A 140 -15.44 27.04 -37.92
N ALA A 141 -15.53 28.32 -38.27
CA ALA A 141 -15.29 29.45 -37.39
C ALA A 141 -16.61 29.88 -36.75
N LEU A 142 -16.61 30.25 -35.45
CA LEU A 142 -17.66 31.06 -34.81
C LEU A 142 -17.06 31.92 -33.67
N LEU A 143 -17.70 33.07 -33.49
CA LEU A 143 -17.25 34.37 -32.96
C LEU A 143 -17.16 34.51 -31.41
N PRO A 144 -16.65 35.65 -30.87
CA PRO A 144 -16.06 35.74 -29.54
C PRO A 144 -17.06 36.18 -28.45
N GLY A 145 -16.96 35.56 -27.28
CA GLY A 145 -17.68 35.95 -26.06
C GLY A 145 -16.70 36.14 -24.90
N ALA A 146 -16.67 37.35 -24.35
CA ALA A 146 -15.73 37.82 -23.36
C ALA A 146 -15.67 36.93 -22.10
N ARG A 147 -14.47 36.42 -21.77
CA ARG A 147 -14.10 35.99 -20.42
C ARG A 147 -12.84 36.71 -20.01
N ARG A 148 -12.96 37.56 -18.98
CA ARG A 148 -11.84 38.24 -18.32
C ARG A 148 -10.87 37.19 -17.81
N ARG A 149 -9.70 37.09 -18.45
CA ARG A 149 -8.58 36.27 -17.98
C ARG A 149 -7.96 36.97 -16.78
N CYS A 150 -8.00 36.36 -15.61
CA CYS A 150 -6.96 36.59 -14.60
C CYS A 150 -5.65 36.05 -15.20
N ALA A 151 -4.87 36.94 -15.79
CA ALA A 151 -3.58 36.60 -16.37
C ALA A 151 -2.51 36.63 -15.28
N VAL A 152 -2.22 35.46 -14.68
CA VAL A 152 -0.91 35.23 -14.08
C VAL A 152 -0.01 34.73 -15.21
N ARG A 153 0.65 35.66 -15.89
CA ARG A 153 1.58 35.34 -16.99
C ARG A 153 3.02 35.42 -16.48
N LYS A 154 3.58 34.28 -16.08
CA LYS A 154 5.00 33.97 -16.23
C LYS A 154 5.11 32.49 -16.62
N SER A 155 5.38 32.27 -17.90
CA SER A 155 5.90 31.00 -18.39
C SER A 155 7.16 30.67 -17.59
N PHE A 156 7.27 29.44 -17.07
CA PHE A 156 8.51 28.93 -16.50
C PHE A 156 9.54 28.87 -17.63
N GLY A 157 10.42 29.86 -17.69
CA GLY A 157 11.56 29.84 -18.58
C GLY A 157 12.55 28.78 -18.09
N GLY A 158 12.47 27.56 -18.61
CA GLY A 158 13.51 26.53 -18.55
C GLY A 158 14.04 26.15 -17.15
N GLN A 159 13.34 26.45 -16.07
CA GLN A 159 13.72 26.10 -14.71
C GLN A 159 12.82 24.99 -14.19
N ASN A 160 13.45 23.95 -13.61
CA ASN A 160 12.73 22.86 -12.96
C ASN A 160 11.89 23.39 -11.80
N MET A 161 10.62 22.99 -11.75
CA MET A 161 9.69 23.34 -10.69
C MET A 161 9.98 22.50 -9.44
N LYS A 162 10.26 23.15 -8.31
CA LYS A 162 10.64 22.49 -7.07
C LYS A 162 9.45 22.31 -6.13
N ILE A 163 9.25 21.08 -5.63
CA ILE A 163 8.16 20.72 -4.73
C ILE A 163 8.72 20.28 -3.37
N ALA A 164 8.26 20.93 -2.31
CA ALA A 164 8.50 20.46 -0.93
C ALA A 164 7.40 19.48 -0.54
N PHE A 165 7.77 18.23 -0.26
CA PHE A 165 6.84 17.16 0.08
C PHE A 165 6.93 16.85 1.57
N PHE A 166 5.85 17.15 2.32
CA PHE A 166 5.80 16.99 3.78
C PHE A 166 5.10 15.69 4.19
N ASP A 167 5.35 15.28 5.44
CA ASP A 167 4.85 14.04 6.06
C ASP A 167 5.14 12.79 5.19
N VAL A 168 6.32 12.73 4.57
CA VAL A 168 6.68 11.61 3.68
C VAL A 168 6.81 10.32 4.47
N LYS A 169 6.17 9.25 3.98
CA LYS A 169 6.44 7.88 4.44
C LYS A 169 7.21 7.09 3.37
N PRO A 170 7.88 5.98 3.72
CA PRO A 170 8.65 5.19 2.75
C PRO A 170 7.85 4.71 1.54
N TYR A 171 6.54 4.47 1.70
CA TYR A 171 5.66 4.03 0.61
C TYR A 171 5.28 5.14 -0.39
N ASP A 172 5.49 6.42 -0.06
CA ASP A 172 5.19 7.52 -0.98
C ASP A 172 6.24 7.61 -2.11
N LYS A 173 7.53 7.48 -1.74
CA LYS A 173 8.67 7.81 -2.63
C LYS A 173 8.66 7.03 -3.96
N PRO A 174 8.50 5.69 -4.00
CA PRO A 174 8.64 4.93 -5.25
C PRO A 174 7.66 5.37 -6.34
N GLY A 175 6.41 5.66 -5.97
CA GLY A 175 5.38 6.08 -6.91
C GLY A 175 5.67 7.47 -7.49
N PHE A 176 6.11 8.41 -6.64
CA PHE A 176 6.43 9.77 -7.07
C PHE A 176 7.73 9.85 -7.86
N ASP A 177 8.80 9.20 -7.41
CA ASP A 177 10.11 9.18 -8.09
C ASP A 177 9.99 8.65 -9.52
N ALA A 178 9.23 7.56 -9.70
CA ALA A 178 8.99 6.97 -11.02
C ALA A 178 8.21 7.90 -11.96
N ARG A 179 7.34 8.77 -11.43
CA ARG A 179 6.47 9.65 -12.21
C ARG A 179 7.10 11.01 -12.54
N ILE A 180 8.03 11.48 -11.73
CA ILE A 180 8.77 12.72 -12.01
C ILE A 180 9.98 12.48 -12.92
N ALA A 181 10.45 11.24 -13.07
CA ALA A 181 11.57 10.90 -13.94
C ALA A 181 11.33 11.39 -15.39
N GLY A 182 12.27 12.18 -15.93
CA GLY A 182 12.16 12.76 -17.26
C GLY A 182 11.22 13.96 -17.38
N THR A 183 10.67 14.45 -16.26
CA THR A 183 9.90 15.70 -16.18
C THR A 183 10.76 16.86 -15.68
N GLY A 184 10.22 18.08 -15.72
CA GLY A 184 10.83 19.27 -15.11
C GLY A 184 10.58 19.39 -13.60
N LEU A 185 9.98 18.40 -12.94
CA LEU A 185 9.68 18.45 -11.51
C LEU A 185 10.83 17.89 -10.67
N GLU A 186 11.17 18.60 -9.60
CA GLU A 186 12.11 18.16 -8.57
C GLU A 186 11.37 18.08 -7.23
N ILE A 187 11.38 16.92 -6.58
CA ILE A 187 10.75 16.73 -5.26
C ILE A 187 11.83 16.63 -4.18
N LYS A 188 11.67 17.43 -3.12
CA LYS A 188 12.40 17.24 -1.86
C LYS A 188 11.45 16.71 -0.79
N TYR A 189 11.81 15.56 -0.23
CA TYR A 189 11.04 14.87 0.79
C TYR A 189 11.42 15.32 2.21
N PHE A 190 10.42 15.59 3.03
CA PHE A 190 10.52 15.91 4.45
C PHE A 190 9.62 14.96 5.25
N GLU A 191 10.19 14.31 6.26
CA GLU A 191 9.45 13.42 7.17
C GLU A 191 8.58 14.21 8.16
N THR A 192 8.97 15.45 8.44
CA THR A 192 8.21 16.37 9.30
C THR A 192 6.86 16.74 8.66
N LYS A 193 5.82 16.81 9.49
CA LYS A 193 4.52 17.40 9.13
C LYS A 193 4.68 18.90 8.86
N LEU A 194 3.86 19.43 7.95
CA LEU A 194 3.72 20.86 7.72
C LEU A 194 2.86 21.49 8.82
N SER A 195 3.40 22.51 9.47
CA SER A 195 2.74 23.31 10.51
C SER A 195 3.28 24.74 10.48
N GLU A 196 2.78 25.60 11.38
CA GLU A 196 3.30 26.97 11.54
C GLU A 196 4.80 27.00 11.87
N ASP A 197 5.30 26.00 12.59
CA ASP A 197 6.71 25.91 12.98
C ASP A 197 7.61 25.41 11.83
N THR A 198 7.09 24.51 11.00
CA THR A 198 7.87 23.84 9.95
C THR A 198 7.71 24.45 8.57
N VAL A 199 6.73 25.36 8.37
CA VAL A 199 6.43 25.99 7.07
C VAL A 199 7.66 26.61 6.42
N ARG A 200 8.61 27.12 7.21
CA ARG A 200 9.86 27.73 6.73
C ARG A 200 10.73 26.78 5.89
N LEU A 201 10.56 25.46 6.02
CA LEU A 201 11.24 24.44 5.20
C LEU A 201 10.84 24.53 3.72
N ALA A 202 9.67 25.12 3.40
CA ALA A 202 9.22 25.35 2.03
C ALA A 202 9.88 26.56 1.35
N ARG A 203 10.85 27.23 1.99
CA ARG A 203 11.60 28.33 1.37
C ARG A 203 12.39 27.85 0.15
N GLY A 204 12.20 28.54 -0.97
CA GLY A 204 12.89 28.22 -2.24
C GLY A 204 12.21 27.12 -3.07
N PHE A 205 11.00 26.72 -2.70
CA PHE A 205 10.16 25.81 -3.47
C PHE A 205 9.04 26.57 -4.19
N ASP A 206 8.64 26.07 -5.36
CA ASP A 206 7.53 26.61 -6.15
C ASP A 206 6.17 26.06 -5.70
N GLY A 207 6.19 24.86 -5.14
CA GLY A 207 5.00 24.11 -4.74
C GLY A 207 5.22 23.31 -3.47
N VAL A 208 4.11 22.95 -2.83
CA VAL A 208 4.10 22.12 -1.63
C VAL A 208 3.15 20.94 -1.83
N CYS A 209 3.59 19.75 -1.46
CA CYS A 209 2.78 18.52 -1.44
C CYS A 209 2.50 18.11 0.01
N VAL A 210 1.22 17.94 0.36
CA VAL A 210 0.74 17.64 1.72
C VAL A 210 -0.17 16.42 1.76
N PHE A 211 -0.36 15.88 2.95
CA PHE A 211 -1.31 14.81 3.28
C PHE A 211 -2.36 15.26 4.28
N VAL A 212 -3.15 14.30 4.78
CA VAL A 212 -4.30 14.55 5.66
C VAL A 212 -3.93 15.10 7.04
N ASN A 213 -2.72 14.82 7.53
CA ASN A 213 -2.26 15.20 8.88
C ASN A 213 -1.44 16.51 8.90
N ASP A 214 -1.20 17.11 7.74
CA ASP A 214 -0.54 18.41 7.64
C ASP A 214 -1.51 19.54 8.02
N THR A 215 -1.02 20.60 8.66
CA THR A 215 -1.84 21.78 9.00
C THR A 215 -1.63 22.88 7.97
N VAL A 216 -2.69 23.23 7.23
CA VAL A 216 -2.65 24.29 6.20
C VAL A 216 -3.71 25.37 6.49
N ASN A 217 -3.55 26.03 7.63
CA ASN A 217 -4.41 27.13 8.06
C ASN A 217 -4.02 28.47 7.38
N ALA A 218 -4.76 29.55 7.68
CA ALA A 218 -4.52 30.87 7.08
C ALA A 218 -3.11 31.43 7.33
N THR A 219 -2.51 31.12 8.49
CA THR A 219 -1.13 31.51 8.85
C THR A 219 -0.13 30.82 7.92
N VAL A 220 -0.23 29.49 7.82
CA VAL A 220 0.62 28.66 6.95
C VAL A 220 0.48 29.09 5.49
N VAL A 221 -0.75 29.28 5.00
CA VAL A 221 -1.00 29.73 3.62
C VAL A 221 -0.34 31.08 3.33
N SER A 222 -0.41 32.03 4.26
CA SER A 222 0.21 33.34 4.08
C SER A 222 1.74 33.26 4.05
N ALA A 223 2.33 32.47 4.96
CA ALA A 223 3.77 32.22 4.95
C ALA A 223 4.25 31.54 3.66
N LEU A 224 3.53 30.52 3.17
CA LEU A 224 3.83 29.85 1.90
C LEU A 224 3.83 30.85 0.73
N HIS A 225 2.80 31.69 0.65
CA HIS A 225 2.69 32.72 -0.39
C HIS A 225 3.81 33.76 -0.32
N GLU A 226 4.17 34.23 0.88
CA GLU A 226 5.31 35.16 1.09
C GLU A 226 6.65 34.56 0.66
N MET A 227 6.81 33.23 0.79
CA MET A 227 7.99 32.50 0.30
C MET A 227 7.98 32.23 -1.21
N GLY A 228 6.94 32.65 -1.92
CA GLY A 228 6.82 32.48 -3.38
C GLY A 228 6.25 31.14 -3.82
N VAL A 229 5.71 30.34 -2.90
CA VAL A 229 4.96 29.11 -3.23
C VAL A 229 3.68 29.51 -3.95
N ARG A 230 3.35 28.80 -5.04
CA ARG A 230 2.18 29.11 -5.89
C ARG A 230 1.18 27.97 -5.99
N VAL A 231 1.58 26.75 -5.66
CA VAL A 231 0.72 25.56 -5.74
C VAL A 231 0.78 24.74 -4.45
N LEU A 232 -0.38 24.24 -4.05
CA LEU A 232 -0.57 23.25 -3.01
C LEU A 232 -1.18 22.00 -3.64
N ALA A 233 -0.49 20.87 -3.55
CA ALA A 233 -0.98 19.60 -4.05
C ALA A 233 -1.26 18.64 -2.87
N LEU A 234 -2.51 18.23 -2.73
CA LEU A 234 -2.92 17.23 -1.76
C LEU A 234 -2.81 15.86 -2.43
N ARG A 235 -2.00 14.96 -1.85
CA ARG A 235 -1.90 13.56 -2.29
C ARG A 235 -3.02 12.68 -1.73
N CYS A 236 -4.17 13.28 -1.47
CA CYS A 236 -5.35 12.64 -0.88
C CYS A 236 -6.64 13.22 -1.47
N ALA A 237 -7.77 12.58 -1.17
CA ALA A 237 -9.08 13.06 -1.55
C ALA A 237 -9.59 14.15 -0.59
N GLY A 238 -9.46 13.94 0.72
CA GLY A 238 -9.89 14.92 1.73
C GLY A 238 -9.06 16.21 1.67
N PHE A 239 -9.66 17.34 2.04
CA PHE A 239 -8.99 18.65 2.11
C PHE A 239 -9.43 19.45 3.34
N ASN A 240 -9.98 18.78 4.37
CA ASN A 240 -10.51 19.42 5.57
C ASN A 240 -9.43 20.17 6.37
N ASN A 241 -8.18 19.74 6.24
CA ASN A 241 -7.00 20.33 6.87
C ASN A 241 -6.47 21.59 6.15
N VAL A 242 -7.14 22.05 5.09
CA VAL A 242 -6.73 23.21 4.28
C VAL A 242 -7.78 24.31 4.33
N ASP A 243 -7.36 25.52 4.72
CA ASP A 243 -8.19 26.72 4.60
C ASP A 243 -8.26 27.19 3.14
N ILE A 244 -9.23 26.64 2.42
CA ILE A 244 -9.47 26.94 0.99
C ILE A 244 -9.78 28.43 0.77
N ARG A 245 -10.37 29.12 1.76
CA ARG A 245 -10.64 30.56 1.66
C ARG A 245 -9.36 31.37 1.74
N ALA A 246 -8.43 30.99 2.63
CA ALA A 246 -7.12 31.64 2.73
C ALA A 246 -6.27 31.41 1.47
N CYS A 247 -6.41 30.25 0.81
CA CYS A 247 -5.71 29.95 -0.44
C CYS A 247 -6.18 30.82 -1.62
N ALA A 248 -7.43 31.32 -1.59
CA ALA A 248 -8.01 32.06 -2.70
C ALA A 248 -7.17 33.29 -3.07
N GLY A 249 -6.72 33.35 -4.33
CA GLY A 249 -5.88 34.44 -4.85
C GLY A 249 -4.40 34.38 -4.45
N LYS A 250 -4.00 33.39 -3.63
CA LYS A 250 -2.60 33.18 -3.20
C LYS A 250 -2.00 31.90 -3.77
N LEU A 251 -2.70 30.78 -3.59
CA LEU A 251 -2.24 29.43 -3.96
C LEU A 251 -3.31 28.73 -4.81
N ARG A 252 -2.89 28.00 -5.85
CA ARG A 252 -3.77 27.04 -6.53
C ARG A 252 -3.72 25.71 -5.78
N VAL A 253 -4.89 25.13 -5.50
CA VAL A 253 -5.01 23.92 -4.68
C VAL A 253 -5.51 22.77 -5.53
N PHE A 254 -4.78 21.64 -5.56
CA PHE A 254 -5.17 20.44 -6.29
C PHE A 254 -5.28 19.24 -5.34
N ARG A 255 -6.20 18.31 -5.61
CA ARG A 255 -6.38 17.07 -4.86
C ARG A 255 -6.47 15.85 -5.77
N VAL A 256 -6.49 14.65 -5.19
CA VAL A 256 -6.76 13.39 -5.88
C VAL A 256 -8.16 12.89 -5.51
N PRO A 257 -9.22 13.23 -6.27
CA PRO A 257 -10.59 12.99 -5.85
C PRO A 257 -10.98 11.51 -5.76
N ALA A 258 -10.37 10.65 -6.59
CA ALA A 258 -10.54 9.21 -6.54
C ALA A 258 -9.26 8.55 -7.08
N TYR A 259 -8.62 7.73 -6.26
CA TYR A 259 -7.41 6.99 -6.63
C TYR A 259 -7.68 5.51 -6.90
N SER A 260 -8.46 4.85 -6.03
CA SER A 260 -8.91 3.47 -6.23
C SER A 260 -10.12 3.20 -5.33
N PRO A 261 -11.35 3.26 -5.86
CA PRO A 261 -12.52 2.90 -5.08
C PRO A 261 -12.58 1.38 -4.79
N TYR A 262 -11.88 0.57 -5.60
CA TYR A 262 -11.70 -0.86 -5.38
C TYR A 262 -10.88 -1.15 -4.12
N ALA A 263 -9.72 -0.49 -3.95
CA ALA A 263 -8.87 -0.70 -2.78
C ALA A 263 -9.64 -0.50 -1.47
N VAL A 264 -10.46 0.55 -1.37
CA VAL A 264 -11.23 0.86 -0.16
C VAL A 264 -12.35 -0.14 0.08
N ALA A 265 -13.05 -0.56 -0.98
CA ALA A 265 -14.13 -1.55 -0.88
C ALA A 265 -13.58 -2.96 -0.53
N GLU A 266 -12.45 -3.34 -1.13
CA GLU A 266 -11.75 -4.59 -0.83
C GLU A 266 -11.22 -4.61 0.60
N HIS A 267 -10.70 -3.49 1.10
CA HIS A 267 -10.26 -3.38 2.50
C HIS A 267 -11.43 -3.54 3.48
N ALA A 268 -12.57 -2.90 3.22
CA ALA A 268 -13.78 -3.09 4.02
C ALA A 268 -14.21 -4.57 4.07
N MET A 269 -14.17 -5.27 2.93
CA MET A 269 -14.46 -6.70 2.87
C MET A 269 -13.40 -7.54 3.62
N ALA A 270 -12.12 -7.17 3.54
CA ALA A 270 -11.04 -7.86 4.25
C ALA A 270 -11.20 -7.73 5.77
N LEU A 271 -11.58 -6.56 6.28
CA LEU A 271 -11.89 -6.36 7.70
C LEU A 271 -13.09 -7.21 8.14
N LEU A 272 -14.17 -7.22 7.34
CA LEU A 272 -15.34 -8.07 7.60
C LEU A 272 -14.97 -9.54 7.72
N LEU A 273 -14.22 -10.08 6.75
CA LEU A 273 -13.78 -11.47 6.77
C LEU A 273 -12.87 -11.74 7.97
N THR A 274 -11.98 -10.80 8.31
CA THR A 274 -11.06 -10.94 9.44
C THR A 274 -11.80 -10.99 10.77
N VAL A 275 -12.77 -10.09 11.00
CA VAL A 275 -13.52 -10.07 12.25
C VAL A 275 -14.48 -11.27 12.36
N ASN A 276 -15.13 -11.64 11.25
CA ASN A 276 -16.06 -12.77 11.20
C ASN A 276 -15.33 -14.11 11.43
N ARG A 277 -14.18 -14.31 10.78
CA ARG A 277 -13.43 -15.57 10.84
C ARG A 277 -12.33 -15.57 11.90
N HIS A 278 -12.17 -14.46 12.61
CA HIS A 278 -11.15 -14.25 13.64
C HIS A 278 -9.72 -14.59 13.16
N THR A 279 -9.41 -14.30 11.89
CA THR A 279 -8.12 -14.71 11.28
C THR A 279 -6.93 -14.03 11.94
N ASN A 280 -7.10 -12.79 12.42
CA ASN A 280 -6.10 -12.08 13.22
C ASN A 280 -5.74 -12.84 14.51
N LYS A 281 -6.74 -13.34 15.23
CA LYS A 281 -6.52 -14.15 16.45
C LYS A 281 -5.95 -15.52 16.12
N ALA A 282 -6.46 -16.16 15.08
CA ALA A 282 -5.98 -17.46 14.64
C ALA A 282 -4.49 -17.40 14.28
N TYR A 283 -4.06 -16.35 13.57
CA TYR A 283 -2.67 -16.10 13.23
C TYR A 283 -1.77 -15.97 14.48
N ILE A 284 -2.20 -15.21 15.49
CA ILE A 284 -1.46 -15.09 16.75
C ILE A 284 -1.34 -16.46 17.44
N ARG A 285 -2.46 -17.19 17.56
CA ARG A 285 -2.48 -18.50 18.22
C ARG A 285 -1.54 -19.50 17.54
N THR A 286 -1.57 -19.60 16.21
CA THR A 286 -0.77 -20.60 15.48
C THR A 286 0.73 -20.29 15.53
N ARG A 287 1.14 -19.03 15.67
CA ARG A 287 2.55 -18.65 15.89
C ARG A 287 3.11 -19.18 17.20
N ASP A 288 2.26 -19.31 18.22
CA ASP A 288 2.62 -19.84 19.54
C ASP A 288 2.22 -21.31 19.71
N PHE A 289 2.07 -22.05 18.61
CA PHE A 289 1.66 -23.47 18.58
C PHE A 289 0.31 -23.75 19.27
N ASN A 290 -0.54 -22.74 19.43
CA ASN A 290 -1.91 -22.90 19.89
C ASN A 290 -2.84 -23.12 18.68
N PHE A 291 -3.36 -24.34 18.53
CA PHE A 291 -4.26 -24.71 17.44
C PHE A 291 -5.73 -24.79 17.87
N SER A 292 -6.07 -24.27 19.06
CA SER A 292 -7.45 -24.28 19.56
C SER A 292 -8.36 -23.38 18.71
N LEU A 293 -9.51 -23.94 18.31
CA LEU A 293 -10.57 -23.23 17.57
C LEU A 293 -11.63 -22.58 18.49
N ALA A 294 -11.50 -22.74 19.80
CA ALA A 294 -12.47 -22.20 20.75
C ALA A 294 -12.59 -20.67 20.62
N GLY A 295 -13.81 -20.18 20.43
CA GLY A 295 -14.11 -18.76 20.24
C GLY A 295 -13.73 -18.19 18.86
N LEU A 296 -13.49 -19.05 17.86
CA LEU A 296 -13.21 -18.65 16.46
C LEU A 296 -14.37 -18.96 15.50
N THR A 297 -15.53 -19.39 16.01
CA THR A 297 -16.71 -19.67 15.19
C THR A 297 -17.28 -18.39 14.61
N GLY A 298 -17.24 -18.27 13.29
CA GLY A 298 -17.90 -17.19 12.55
C GLY A 298 -19.29 -17.57 12.06
N PHE A 299 -19.78 -16.84 11.06
CA PHE A 299 -21.02 -17.12 10.35
C PHE A 299 -20.84 -17.02 8.84
N ASP A 300 -21.69 -17.73 8.10
CA ASP A 300 -21.71 -17.64 6.65
C ASP A 300 -22.34 -16.31 6.21
N LEU A 301 -21.62 -15.59 5.34
CA LEU A 301 -22.12 -14.36 4.71
C LEU A 301 -23.23 -14.66 3.70
N HIS A 302 -23.19 -15.82 3.06
CA HIS A 302 -24.22 -16.23 2.10
C HIS A 302 -25.62 -16.19 2.73
N GLY A 303 -26.56 -15.52 2.05
CA GLY A 303 -27.93 -15.31 2.53
C GLY A 303 -28.10 -14.28 3.65
N LYS A 304 -27.03 -13.61 4.10
CA LYS A 304 -27.11 -12.46 5.02
C LYS A 304 -27.41 -11.18 4.27
N THR A 305 -27.90 -10.17 4.99
CA THR A 305 -28.16 -8.84 4.45
C THR A 305 -26.99 -7.89 4.70
N ALA A 306 -26.43 -7.33 3.62
CA ALA A 306 -25.48 -6.22 3.67
C ALA A 306 -26.23 -4.90 3.48
N GLY A 307 -26.26 -4.08 4.53
CA GLY A 307 -26.70 -2.69 4.51
C GLY A 307 -25.57 -1.77 4.04
N VAL A 308 -25.77 -1.05 2.94
CA VAL A 308 -24.78 -0.14 2.35
C VAL A 308 -25.26 1.30 2.45
N VAL A 309 -24.58 2.10 3.27
CA VAL A 309 -24.89 3.52 3.48
C VAL A 309 -23.95 4.36 2.62
N GLY A 310 -24.50 5.04 1.61
CA GLY A 310 -23.75 5.75 0.60
C GLY A 310 -23.45 4.86 -0.61
N THR A 311 -24.09 5.16 -1.72
CA THR A 311 -24.01 4.43 -3.00
C THR A 311 -23.16 5.16 -4.03
N GLY A 312 -22.11 5.86 -3.57
CA GLY A 312 -21.07 6.42 -4.43
C GLY A 312 -20.22 5.34 -5.11
N LYS A 313 -19.04 5.72 -5.62
CA LYS A 313 -18.15 4.76 -6.31
C LYS A 313 -17.75 3.58 -5.42
N ILE A 314 -17.36 3.84 -4.18
CA ILE A 314 -16.88 2.81 -3.23
C ILE A 314 -18.05 1.91 -2.81
N GLY A 315 -19.16 2.49 -2.36
CA GLY A 315 -20.31 1.73 -1.86
C GLY A 315 -20.92 0.80 -2.91
N ARG A 316 -20.96 1.19 -4.19
CA ARG A 316 -21.43 0.30 -5.26
C ARG A 316 -20.49 -0.88 -5.51
N ILE A 317 -19.18 -0.64 -5.51
CA ILE A 317 -18.20 -1.73 -5.64
C ILE A 317 -18.29 -2.67 -4.44
N PHE A 318 -18.41 -2.14 -3.22
CA PHE A 318 -18.62 -2.97 -2.03
C PHE A 318 -19.91 -3.80 -2.12
N ALA A 319 -21.02 -3.19 -2.57
CA ALA A 319 -22.26 -3.90 -2.81
C ALA A 319 -22.09 -5.05 -3.81
N ASP A 320 -21.36 -4.83 -4.91
CA ASP A 320 -21.10 -5.87 -5.91
C ASP A 320 -20.20 -6.99 -5.39
N ILE A 321 -19.20 -6.67 -4.56
CA ILE A 321 -18.41 -7.68 -3.83
C ILE A 321 -19.31 -8.53 -2.94
N CYS A 322 -20.17 -7.89 -2.13
CA CYS A 322 -21.12 -8.58 -1.25
C CYS A 322 -22.11 -9.47 -2.02
N LYS A 323 -22.60 -9.03 -3.20
CA LYS A 323 -23.39 -9.88 -4.10
C LYS A 323 -22.61 -11.12 -4.54
N GLY A 324 -21.31 -10.99 -4.79
CA GLY A 324 -20.42 -12.12 -5.10
C GLY A 324 -20.33 -13.16 -3.99
N PHE A 325 -20.53 -12.77 -2.73
CA PHE A 325 -20.66 -13.68 -1.57
C PHE A 325 -22.07 -14.25 -1.39
N GLY A 326 -23.03 -13.90 -2.25
CA GLY A 326 -24.42 -14.31 -2.14
C GLY A 326 -25.20 -13.59 -1.05
N MET A 327 -24.80 -12.37 -0.68
CA MET A 327 -25.54 -11.53 0.27
C MET A 327 -26.72 -10.82 -0.41
N HIS A 328 -27.76 -10.55 0.36
CA HIS A 328 -28.83 -9.62 -0.02
C HIS A 328 -28.34 -8.19 0.22
N ILE A 329 -28.49 -7.29 -0.77
CA ILE A 329 -28.05 -5.90 -0.62
C ILE A 329 -29.26 -5.01 -0.35
N LEU A 330 -29.16 -4.22 0.71
CA LEU A 330 -30.07 -3.13 1.02
C LEU A 330 -29.26 -1.84 1.10
N ALA A 331 -29.67 -0.80 0.36
CA ALA A 331 -28.90 0.41 0.22
C ALA A 331 -29.65 1.63 0.76
N TYR A 332 -28.90 2.61 1.27
CA TYR A 332 -29.41 3.93 1.61
C TYR A 332 -28.48 4.98 1.00
N ASP A 333 -29.07 5.98 0.36
CA ASP A 333 -28.37 7.17 -0.10
C ASP A 333 -29.36 8.35 -0.11
N LYS A 334 -28.90 9.56 0.27
CA LYS A 334 -29.70 10.78 0.15
C LYS A 334 -30.10 11.05 -1.30
N TYR A 335 -29.26 10.61 -2.25
CA TYR A 335 -29.51 10.70 -3.68
C TYR A 335 -29.39 9.30 -4.29
N PRO A 336 -30.45 8.47 -4.23
CA PRO A 336 -30.45 7.13 -4.78
C PRO A 336 -30.05 7.13 -6.26
N ALA A 337 -29.24 6.15 -6.67
CA ALA A 337 -28.91 5.92 -8.07
C ALA A 337 -29.89 4.91 -8.69
N PRO A 338 -30.90 5.34 -9.48
CA PRO A 338 -31.98 4.46 -9.93
C PRO A 338 -31.48 3.30 -10.80
N ASP A 339 -30.43 3.55 -11.59
CA ASP A 339 -29.86 2.58 -12.54
C ASP A 339 -28.82 1.65 -11.90
N SER A 340 -28.66 1.67 -10.58
CA SER A 340 -27.64 0.87 -9.88
C SER A 340 -28.02 -0.61 -9.69
N GLY A 341 -29.29 -0.97 -9.91
CA GLY A 341 -29.79 -2.33 -9.63
C GLY A 341 -29.73 -2.71 -8.15
N LEU A 342 -29.66 -1.71 -7.26
CA LEU A 342 -29.72 -1.88 -5.81
C LEU A 342 -31.14 -1.64 -5.29
N THR A 343 -31.53 -2.38 -4.27
CA THR A 343 -32.77 -2.11 -3.53
C THR A 343 -32.48 -1.03 -2.50
N TYR A 344 -33.19 0.10 -2.60
CA TYR A 344 -33.07 1.20 -1.65
C TYR A 344 -34.14 1.10 -0.57
N ALA A 345 -33.77 1.48 0.66
CA ALA A 345 -34.67 1.64 1.79
C ALA A 345 -34.29 2.88 2.59
N GLU A 346 -35.20 3.34 3.44
CA GLU A 346 -34.89 4.38 4.42
C GLU A 346 -33.90 3.86 5.47
N LEU A 347 -33.09 4.76 6.04
CA LEU A 347 -32.04 4.39 6.99
C LEU A 347 -32.58 3.54 8.18
N PRO A 348 -33.70 3.87 8.83
CA PRO A 348 -34.23 3.05 9.93
C PRO A 348 -34.62 1.62 9.51
N GLU A 349 -35.13 1.45 8.29
CA GLU A 349 -35.46 0.14 7.75
C GLU A 349 -34.19 -0.67 7.46
N LEU A 350 -33.17 -0.02 6.90
CA LEU A 350 -31.88 -0.63 6.61
C LEU A 350 -31.21 -1.14 7.89
N LEU A 351 -31.18 -0.32 8.96
CA LEU A 351 -30.59 -0.69 10.25
C LEU A 351 -31.26 -1.93 10.85
N GLN A 352 -32.58 -2.05 10.75
CA GLN A 352 -33.35 -3.19 11.27
C GLN A 352 -33.14 -4.50 10.50
N GLN A 353 -32.65 -4.43 9.26
CA GLN A 353 -32.52 -5.61 8.39
C GLN A 353 -31.07 -6.06 8.18
N ALA A 354 -30.10 -5.15 8.28
CA ALA A 354 -28.69 -5.42 8.00
C ALA A 354 -28.03 -6.34 9.05
N ASP A 355 -27.46 -7.45 8.59
CA ASP A 355 -26.52 -8.26 9.39
C ASP A 355 -25.12 -7.63 9.39
N VAL A 356 -24.77 -6.98 8.28
CA VAL A 356 -23.54 -6.22 8.10
C VAL A 356 -23.91 -4.83 7.60
N LEU A 357 -23.54 -3.78 8.33
CA LEU A 357 -23.73 -2.38 7.96
C LEU A 357 -22.39 -1.77 7.56
N SER A 358 -22.28 -1.23 6.35
CA SER A 358 -21.04 -0.59 5.86
C SER A 358 -21.26 0.85 5.44
N LEU A 359 -20.43 1.76 5.96
CA LEU A 359 -20.49 3.20 5.72
C LEU A 359 -19.53 3.62 4.60
N HIS A 360 -20.08 4.21 3.55
CA HIS A 360 -19.38 4.73 2.36
C HIS A 360 -19.87 6.14 1.95
N CYS A 361 -20.50 6.86 2.87
CA CYS A 361 -20.96 8.24 2.70
C CYS A 361 -19.90 9.26 3.16
N PRO A 362 -19.89 10.48 2.60
CA PRO A 362 -19.03 11.55 3.10
C PRO A 362 -19.52 12.04 4.48
N LEU A 363 -18.61 12.62 5.25
CA LEU A 363 -18.94 13.38 6.46
C LEU A 363 -19.46 14.77 6.06
N THR A 364 -20.68 15.07 6.48
CA THR A 364 -21.36 16.38 6.40
C THR A 364 -22.02 16.67 7.75
N ASP A 365 -22.58 17.86 7.93
CA ASP A 365 -23.32 18.18 9.16
C ASP A 365 -24.50 17.23 9.38
N GLU A 366 -25.13 16.73 8.31
CA GLU A 366 -26.25 15.78 8.40
C GLU A 366 -25.84 14.32 8.58
N THR A 367 -24.61 13.93 8.23
CA THR A 367 -24.12 12.55 8.41
C THR A 367 -23.24 12.39 9.65
N ARG A 368 -22.92 13.50 10.32
CA ARG A 368 -22.19 13.49 11.58
C ARG A 368 -23.00 12.73 12.64
N HIS A 369 -22.37 11.72 13.25
CA HIS A 369 -22.95 10.81 14.23
C HIS A 369 -24.27 10.19 13.75
N MET A 370 -24.39 9.93 12.44
CA MET A 370 -25.59 9.28 11.91
C MET A 370 -25.81 7.87 12.45
N ILE A 371 -24.74 7.22 12.94
CA ILE A 371 -24.79 6.00 13.74
C ILE A 371 -24.57 6.40 15.21
N ASP A 372 -25.63 6.90 15.84
CA ASP A 372 -25.70 7.25 17.25
C ASP A 372 -26.30 6.11 18.10
N ALA A 373 -26.61 6.40 19.37
CA ALA A 373 -27.21 5.43 20.29
C ALA A 373 -28.57 4.91 19.81
N ASP A 374 -29.42 5.76 19.22
CA ASP A 374 -30.75 5.37 18.74
C ASP A 374 -30.63 4.52 17.47
N ALA A 375 -29.73 4.90 16.56
CA ALA A 375 -29.41 4.10 15.38
C ALA A 375 -28.89 2.71 15.79
N ILE A 376 -27.96 2.63 16.74
CA ILE A 376 -27.44 1.36 17.27
C ILE A 376 -28.56 0.55 17.94
N ALA A 377 -29.45 1.18 18.70
CA ALA A 377 -30.59 0.52 19.32
C ALA A 377 -31.56 -0.09 18.27
N SER A 378 -31.62 0.47 17.07
CA SER A 378 -32.45 -0.05 15.98
C SER A 378 -31.79 -1.19 15.18
N MET A 379 -30.47 -1.38 15.30
CA MET A 379 -29.74 -2.42 14.55
C MET A 379 -30.16 -3.84 14.94
N LYS A 380 -29.91 -4.82 14.07
CA LYS A 380 -30.07 -6.25 14.46
C LYS A 380 -29.11 -6.60 15.60
N PRO A 381 -29.56 -7.37 16.61
CA PRO A 381 -28.66 -7.90 17.63
C PRO A 381 -27.53 -8.71 16.99
N GLY A 382 -26.29 -8.38 17.33
CA GLY A 382 -25.10 -9.06 16.79
C GLY A 382 -24.65 -8.58 15.40
N ALA A 383 -25.21 -7.48 14.87
CA ALA A 383 -24.81 -6.93 13.58
C ALA A 383 -23.34 -6.47 13.57
N VAL A 384 -22.68 -6.56 12.41
CA VAL A 384 -21.31 -6.07 12.19
C VAL A 384 -21.36 -4.67 11.61
N LEU A 385 -20.71 -3.71 12.26
CA LEU A 385 -20.53 -2.35 11.74
C LEU A 385 -19.17 -2.22 11.05
N ILE A 386 -19.15 -1.64 9.86
CA ILE A 386 -17.93 -1.32 9.11
C ILE A 386 -17.89 0.18 8.82
N ASN A 387 -16.82 0.84 9.22
CA ASN A 387 -16.55 2.23 8.89
C ASN A 387 -15.15 2.36 8.26
N THR A 388 -15.13 2.55 6.94
CA THR A 388 -13.92 2.91 6.16
C THR A 388 -14.04 4.30 5.54
N SER A 389 -14.95 5.12 6.07
CA SER A 389 -15.24 6.46 5.55
C SER A 389 -14.63 7.54 6.43
N ARG A 390 -15.30 7.97 7.49
CA ARG A 390 -14.80 8.95 8.46
C ARG A 390 -15.24 8.58 9.86
N GLY A 391 -14.38 8.78 10.86
CA GLY A 391 -14.68 8.46 12.27
C GLY A 391 -16.01 9.06 12.72
N ALA A 392 -16.18 10.36 12.51
CA ALA A 392 -17.34 11.13 12.98
C ALA A 392 -18.69 10.81 12.32
N LEU A 393 -18.78 9.75 11.51
CA LEU A 393 -20.06 9.19 11.09
C LEU A 393 -20.71 8.33 12.19
N VAL A 394 -19.90 7.85 13.14
CA VAL A 394 -20.31 6.97 14.24
C VAL A 394 -20.02 7.68 15.54
N ASP A 395 -21.01 7.76 16.43
CA ASP A 395 -20.77 8.17 17.81
C ASP A 395 -19.99 7.04 18.52
N THR A 396 -18.73 7.33 18.84
CA THR A 396 -17.79 6.35 19.37
C THR A 396 -18.22 5.79 20.73
N GLU A 397 -18.77 6.62 21.61
CA GLU A 397 -19.24 6.20 22.93
C GLU A 397 -20.49 5.32 22.81
N ALA A 398 -21.41 5.68 21.90
CA ALA A 398 -22.56 4.85 21.58
C ALA A 398 -22.14 3.49 21.01
N LEU A 399 -21.10 3.44 20.17
CA LEU A 399 -20.56 2.20 19.64
C LEU A 399 -19.99 1.30 20.74
N ILE A 400 -19.23 1.87 21.68
CA ILE A 400 -18.70 1.13 22.85
C ILE A 400 -19.84 0.49 23.64
N GLU A 401 -20.92 1.23 23.89
CA GLU A 401 -22.10 0.69 24.58
C GLU A 401 -22.81 -0.41 23.77
N GLY A 402 -22.93 -0.19 22.45
CA GLY A 402 -23.48 -1.17 21.52
C GLY A 402 -22.71 -2.49 21.51
N LEU A 403 -21.37 -2.42 21.55
CA LEU A 403 -20.49 -3.58 21.62
C LEU A 403 -20.61 -4.28 22.98
N ARG A 404 -20.63 -3.51 24.08
CA ARG A 404 -20.76 -4.04 25.45
C ARG A 404 -22.08 -4.80 25.65
N SER A 405 -23.18 -4.25 25.14
CA SER A 405 -24.50 -4.86 25.17
C SER A 405 -24.69 -5.99 24.15
N ARG A 406 -23.70 -6.23 23.27
CA ARG A 406 -23.75 -7.16 22.12
C ARG A 406 -24.83 -6.82 21.09
N LYS A 407 -25.38 -5.60 21.15
CA LYS A 407 -26.24 -5.09 20.09
C LYS A 407 -25.44 -5.00 18.79
N VAL A 408 -24.25 -4.43 18.86
CA VAL A 408 -23.22 -4.54 17.83
C VAL A 408 -22.37 -5.77 18.15
N GLY A 409 -22.38 -6.75 17.25
CA GLY A 409 -21.64 -8.00 17.41
C GLY A 409 -20.15 -7.83 17.12
N ALA A 410 -19.79 -6.91 16.24
CA ALA A 410 -18.40 -6.59 15.91
C ALA A 410 -18.30 -5.21 15.22
N ALA A 411 -17.13 -4.57 15.32
CA ALA A 411 -16.84 -3.33 14.61
C ALA A 411 -15.53 -3.42 13.80
N CYS A 412 -15.57 -2.94 12.57
CA CYS A 412 -14.43 -2.84 11.65
C CYS A 412 -14.17 -1.37 11.35
N LEU A 413 -13.10 -0.81 11.89
CA LEU A 413 -12.80 0.61 11.80
C LEU A 413 -11.47 0.80 11.05
N ASP A 414 -11.50 1.46 9.90
CA ASP A 414 -10.26 1.98 9.28
C ASP A 414 -10.03 3.45 9.68
N VAL A 415 -11.02 4.07 10.30
CA VAL A 415 -11.02 5.49 10.65
C VAL A 415 -11.57 5.69 12.06
N TYR A 416 -11.16 6.77 12.70
CA TYR A 416 -11.53 7.10 14.08
C TYR A 416 -11.72 8.61 14.24
N GLU A 417 -12.57 9.06 15.18
CA GLU A 417 -12.94 10.48 15.32
C GLU A 417 -11.72 11.38 15.58
N GLU A 418 -10.82 10.94 16.46
CA GLU A 418 -9.63 11.69 16.85
C GLU A 418 -8.35 11.05 16.27
N GLU A 419 -8.40 10.56 15.03
CA GLU A 419 -7.30 9.80 14.41
C GLU A 419 -6.01 10.61 14.13
N ALA A 420 -6.10 11.94 14.02
CA ALA A 420 -5.06 12.81 13.45
C ALA A 420 -3.70 12.78 14.21
N ASP A 421 -3.74 12.65 15.54
CA ASP A 421 -2.53 12.66 16.39
C ASP A 421 -1.93 11.27 16.64
N LEU A 422 -2.69 10.22 16.29
CA LEU A 422 -2.38 8.83 16.61
C LEU A 422 -2.01 8.01 15.36
N PHE A 423 -2.79 8.12 14.29
CA PHE A 423 -2.62 7.26 13.12
C PHE A 423 -1.37 7.64 12.32
N TYR A 424 -0.83 6.66 11.58
CA TYR A 424 0.39 6.75 10.75
C TYR A 424 1.72 6.88 11.51
N GLU A 425 1.71 6.90 12.84
CA GLU A 425 2.91 6.94 13.68
C GLU A 425 3.02 5.67 14.53
N ASP A 426 4.25 5.25 14.83
CA ASP A 426 4.48 4.17 15.79
C ASP A 426 4.44 4.74 17.22
N ARG A 427 3.38 4.38 17.95
CA ARG A 427 3.16 4.77 19.36
C ARG A 427 3.20 3.58 20.31
N SER A 428 3.75 2.43 19.88
CA SER A 428 3.76 1.19 20.66
C SER A 428 4.49 1.30 22.01
N GLU A 429 5.45 2.24 22.11
CA GLU A 429 6.22 2.53 23.33
C GLU A 429 5.72 3.81 24.06
N SER A 430 4.57 4.36 23.67
CA SER A 430 3.97 5.56 24.29
C SER A 430 2.73 5.22 25.11
N ILE A 431 2.44 6.02 26.13
CA ILE A 431 1.14 5.97 26.82
C ILE A 431 0.12 6.66 25.90
N ILE A 432 -0.94 5.94 25.53
CA ILE A 432 -2.06 6.50 24.78
C ILE A 432 -3.02 7.12 25.77
N GLU A 433 -3.25 8.43 25.66
CA GLU A 433 -4.14 9.20 26.55
C GLU A 433 -5.62 9.12 26.14
N ASP A 434 -5.89 8.64 24.92
CA ASP A 434 -7.24 8.42 24.42
C ASP A 434 -7.85 7.14 25.01
N ASP A 435 -8.53 7.30 26.16
CA ASP A 435 -9.23 6.23 26.87
C ASP A 435 -10.28 5.51 26.00
N THR A 436 -10.92 6.24 25.08
CA THR A 436 -12.00 5.73 24.23
C THR A 436 -11.43 4.80 23.16
N LEU A 437 -10.34 5.18 22.49
CA LEU A 437 -9.64 4.32 21.55
C LEU A 437 -9.04 3.08 22.25
N VAL A 438 -8.43 3.26 23.43
CA VAL A 438 -7.89 2.14 24.22
C VAL A 438 -8.98 1.12 24.55
N ARG A 439 -10.16 1.60 24.98
CA ARG A 439 -11.32 0.73 25.20
C ARG A 439 -11.74 -0.01 23.94
N LEU A 440 -11.89 0.67 22.81
CA LEU A 440 -12.28 0.05 21.54
C LEU A 440 -11.30 -1.06 21.12
N ILE A 441 -10.00 -0.77 21.08
CA ILE A 441 -8.98 -1.72 20.64
C ILE A 441 -8.88 -2.93 21.58
N SER A 442 -9.18 -2.75 22.88
CA SER A 442 -9.17 -3.85 23.85
C SER A 442 -10.30 -4.88 23.62
N MET A 443 -11.35 -4.53 22.88
CA MET A 443 -12.48 -5.42 22.66
C MET A 443 -12.14 -6.51 21.63
N PRO A 444 -12.39 -7.80 21.93
CA PRO A 444 -11.95 -8.91 21.09
C PRO A 444 -12.69 -9.00 19.74
N ASN A 445 -13.81 -8.31 19.59
CA ASN A 445 -14.66 -8.26 18.40
C ASN A 445 -14.55 -6.93 17.64
N VAL A 446 -13.52 -6.13 17.95
CA VAL A 446 -13.19 -4.90 17.24
C VAL A 446 -11.89 -5.12 16.47
N ILE A 447 -11.84 -4.63 15.23
CA ILE A 447 -10.60 -4.51 14.47
C ILE A 447 -10.44 -3.06 14.03
N VAL A 448 -9.25 -2.51 14.29
CA VAL A 448 -8.87 -1.16 13.87
C VAL A 448 -7.68 -1.26 12.93
N THR A 449 -7.75 -0.59 11.80
CA THR A 449 -6.61 -0.32 10.93
C THR A 449 -6.38 1.18 10.80
N SER A 450 -5.14 1.61 10.63
CA SER A 450 -4.74 3.02 10.75
C SER A 450 -4.95 3.78 9.43
N HIS A 451 -6.20 3.91 8.99
CA HIS A 451 -6.60 4.62 7.76
C HIS A 451 -5.83 4.12 6.53
N GLN A 452 -5.73 2.81 6.39
CA GLN A 452 -4.94 2.13 5.36
C GLN A 452 -5.78 1.59 4.21
N ALA A 453 -7.09 1.87 4.13
CA ALA A 453 -7.94 1.35 3.07
C ALA A 453 -7.48 1.75 1.65
N PHE A 454 -6.72 2.83 1.53
CA PHE A 454 -6.13 3.24 0.26
C PHE A 454 -4.79 2.56 -0.07
N LEU A 455 -4.18 1.81 0.85
CA LEU A 455 -2.77 1.45 0.82
C LEU A 455 -2.48 0.21 -0.06
N THR A 456 -2.77 0.34 -1.36
CA THR A 456 -2.43 -0.66 -2.40
C THR A 456 -1.43 -0.08 -3.39
N LYS A 457 -0.70 -0.94 -4.10
CA LYS A 457 0.28 -0.49 -5.12
C LYS A 457 -0.40 0.35 -6.19
N GLU A 458 -1.57 -0.08 -6.63
CA GLU A 458 -2.38 0.57 -7.66
C GLU A 458 -2.87 1.94 -7.20
N ALA A 459 -3.41 2.03 -5.98
CA ALA A 459 -3.88 3.28 -5.41
C ALA A 459 -2.74 4.28 -5.20
N LEU A 460 -1.61 3.86 -4.61
CA LEU A 460 -0.43 4.72 -4.43
C LEU A 460 0.12 5.23 -5.77
N ASN A 461 0.17 4.35 -6.78
CA ASN A 461 0.59 4.74 -8.14
C ASN A 461 -0.39 5.72 -8.79
N ASN A 462 -1.70 5.55 -8.58
CA ASN A 462 -2.72 6.46 -9.10
C ASN A 462 -2.68 7.82 -8.40
N ILE A 463 -2.43 7.84 -7.08
CA ILE A 463 -2.20 9.07 -6.31
C ILE A 463 -1.01 9.82 -6.89
N ALA A 464 0.15 9.15 -7.00
CA ALA A 464 1.35 9.77 -7.54
C ALA A 464 1.13 10.28 -8.97
N ALA A 465 0.50 9.47 -9.85
CA ALA A 465 0.21 9.86 -11.22
C ALA A 465 -0.69 11.12 -11.28
N ALA A 466 -1.81 11.13 -10.55
CA ALA A 466 -2.73 12.26 -10.54
C ALA A 466 -2.10 13.53 -9.94
N THR A 467 -1.35 13.39 -8.84
CA THR A 467 -0.67 14.53 -8.21
C THR A 467 0.40 15.12 -9.13
N VAL A 468 1.24 14.29 -9.75
CA VAL A 468 2.25 14.75 -10.71
C VAL A 468 1.60 15.37 -11.94
N GLU A 469 0.53 14.76 -12.48
CA GLU A 469 -0.20 15.33 -13.61
C GLU A 469 -0.80 16.71 -13.29
N ASN A 470 -1.38 16.89 -12.10
CA ASN A 470 -1.89 18.17 -11.64
C ASN A 470 -0.79 19.24 -11.58
N LEU A 471 0.39 18.90 -11.05
CA LEU A 471 1.54 19.80 -10.98
C LEU A 471 2.05 20.18 -12.38
N LEU A 472 2.16 19.21 -13.28
CA LEU A 472 2.57 19.46 -14.67
C LEU A 472 1.53 20.31 -15.44
N LYS A 473 0.23 20.07 -15.24
CA LYS A 473 -0.84 20.92 -15.80
C LYS A 473 -0.75 22.33 -15.26
N PHE A 474 -0.50 22.49 -13.95
CA PHE A 474 -0.28 23.79 -13.34
C PHE A 474 0.90 24.53 -13.98
N GLU A 475 2.04 23.86 -14.17
CA GLU A 475 3.24 24.42 -14.80
C GLU A 475 2.97 24.91 -16.23
N ARG A 476 2.19 24.14 -17.00
CA ARG A 476 1.76 24.50 -18.37
C ARG A 476 0.65 25.57 -18.41
N GLY A 477 0.08 25.94 -17.28
CA GLY A 477 -1.06 26.86 -17.20
C GLY A 477 -2.38 26.25 -17.72
N GLU A 478 -2.49 24.93 -17.71
CA GLU A 478 -3.68 24.18 -18.10
C GLU A 478 -4.70 24.12 -16.94
N PRO A 479 -6.01 24.20 -17.24
CA PRO A 479 -7.05 24.04 -16.23
C PRO A 479 -7.19 22.57 -15.81
N SER A 480 -7.47 22.32 -14.53
CA SER A 480 -7.81 20.98 -14.02
C SER A 480 -9.08 21.02 -13.17
N PRO A 481 -10.26 21.29 -13.77
CA PRO A 481 -11.49 21.58 -13.02
C PRO A 481 -11.99 20.41 -12.16
N GLU A 482 -11.57 19.18 -12.46
CA GLU A 482 -11.95 17.97 -11.72
C GLU A 482 -11.13 17.77 -10.44
N THR A 483 -9.92 18.32 -10.38
CA THR A 483 -8.96 18.12 -9.29
C THR A 483 -8.63 19.41 -8.55
N GLU A 484 -8.87 20.57 -9.15
CA GLU A 484 -8.64 21.89 -8.56
C GLU A 484 -9.77 22.26 -7.59
N VAL A 485 -9.39 22.60 -6.36
CA VAL A 485 -10.30 23.06 -5.32
C VAL A 485 -10.29 24.58 -5.32
N CYS A 486 -11.41 25.19 -5.69
CA CYS A 486 -11.58 26.64 -5.72
C CYS A 486 -12.57 27.10 -4.65
N TYR A 487 -12.24 28.13 -3.90
CA TYR A 487 -13.22 28.87 -3.11
C TYR A 487 -14.21 29.55 -4.05
N ARG A 488 -15.44 29.03 -4.12
CA ARG A 488 -16.57 29.74 -4.72
C ARG A 488 -17.26 30.46 -3.58
N GLY A 489 -16.99 31.76 -3.42
CA GLY A 489 -17.74 32.58 -2.46
C GLY A 489 -19.24 32.43 -2.72
N ALA A 490 -20.04 32.45 -1.65
CA ALA A 490 -21.50 32.51 -1.78
C ALA A 490 -21.86 33.67 -2.71
N GLN A 491 -22.47 33.34 -3.85
CA GLN A 491 -23.23 34.30 -4.65
C GLN A 491 -24.67 34.31 -4.18
#